data_AF-A0A261VT61-F1
#
_entry.id   AF-A0A261VT61-F1
#
_cell.length_a   1.000
_cell.length_b   1.000
_cell.length_c   1.000
_cell.angle_alpha   90.00
_cell.angle_beta   90.00
_cell.angle_gamma   90.00
#
_symmetry.space_group_name_H-M   'P 1'
#
loop_
_entity.id
_entity.type
_entity.pdbx_description
1 polymer ?
#
loop_
_entity_poly.entity_id
_entity_poly.type
_entity_poly.pdbx_seq_one_letter_code
_entity_poly.pdbx_strand_id
1 'polypeptide(L)'
;MPTQLEEIALPATDELRQKLAEIVARVCNCDPQPLLDDQPFSSAVEQFDSLAVLEILLEIEKTYGIDTDEMLPVDEEAGAQEMTSIFPANLSALIDYMHDVIAQRPARQAAMQARIRQAQRKAGTPPSDDGHAPIETRGRQAPDTPDSGQRPPHQP
;
A
#
# COMPACT_ATOMS: atom_id res chain seq x y z
N MET A 1 1.63 -14.82 11.53
CA MET A 1 2.70 -15.69 11.00
C MET A 1 3.92 -14.82 10.80
N PRO A 2 5.08 -15.10 11.42
CA PRO A 2 6.30 -14.38 11.09
C PRO A 2 6.67 -14.80 9.66
N THR A 3 6.67 -13.85 8.74
CA THR A 3 7.19 -14.05 7.38
C THR A 3 8.67 -14.42 7.54
N GLN A 4 9.00 -15.69 7.30
CA GLN A 4 10.40 -16.11 7.21
C GLN A 4 11.01 -15.33 6.06
N LEU A 5 11.97 -14.47 6.37
CA LEU A 5 12.81 -13.78 5.40
C LEU A 5 13.70 -14.85 4.76
N GLU A 6 13.19 -15.52 3.73
CA GLU A 6 14.06 -16.17 2.78
C GLU A 6 14.96 -15.08 2.19
N GLU A 7 16.27 -15.25 2.37
CA GLU A 7 17.28 -14.36 1.80
C GLU A 7 17.14 -14.48 0.28
N ILE A 8 16.47 -13.51 -0.34
CA ILE A 8 16.32 -13.47 -1.79
C ILE A 8 17.68 -13.15 -2.38
N ALA A 9 18.36 -14.19 -2.85
CA ALA A 9 19.58 -14.07 -3.61
C ALA A 9 19.25 -14.12 -5.10
N LEU A 10 19.51 -13.03 -5.81
CA LEU A 10 19.50 -13.06 -7.26
C LEU A 10 20.73 -13.83 -7.76
N PRO A 11 20.60 -14.60 -8.86
CA PRO A 11 21.73 -15.27 -9.48
C PRO A 11 22.71 -14.25 -10.08
N ALA A 12 23.84 -14.75 -10.60
CA ALA A 12 24.81 -13.92 -11.31
C ALA A 12 24.16 -13.15 -12.47
N THR A 13 24.65 -11.95 -12.77
CA THR A 13 24.04 -11.02 -13.73
C THR A 13 23.74 -11.63 -15.10
N ASP A 14 24.66 -12.44 -15.66
CA ASP A 14 24.43 -13.11 -16.95
C ASP A 14 23.32 -14.16 -16.88
N GLU A 15 23.26 -14.93 -15.80
CA GLU A 15 22.20 -15.92 -15.57
C GLU A 15 20.86 -15.23 -15.31
N LEU A 16 20.85 -14.15 -14.54
CA LEU A 16 19.67 -13.33 -14.30
C LEU A 16 19.16 -12.72 -15.61
N ARG A 17 20.03 -12.17 -16.45
CA ARG A 17 19.68 -11.64 -17.78
C ARG A 17 19.00 -12.72 -18.62
N GLN A 18 19.60 -13.91 -18.68
CA GLN A 18 19.03 -15.02 -19.45
C GLN A 18 17.64 -15.41 -18.95
N LYS A 19 17.48 -15.50 -17.62
CA LYS A 19 16.21 -15.87 -16.99
C LYS A 19 15.13 -14.81 -17.17
N LEU A 20 15.48 -13.52 -17.06
CA LEU A 20 14.54 -12.44 -17.29
C LEU A 20 14.12 -12.36 -18.76
N ALA A 21 15.05 -12.57 -19.70
CA ALA A 21 14.72 -12.68 -21.11
C ALA A 21 13.74 -13.83 -21.38
N GLU A 22 13.95 -15.00 -20.77
CA GLU A 22 13.04 -16.15 -20.85
C GLU A 22 11.65 -15.82 -20.27
N ILE A 23 11.59 -15.12 -19.14
CA ILE A 23 10.33 -14.70 -18.51
C ILE A 23 9.56 -13.76 -19.44
N VAL A 24 10.19 -12.68 -19.89
CA VAL A 24 9.55 -11.67 -20.75
C VAL A 24 9.14 -12.28 -22.09
N ALA A 25 10.00 -13.06 -22.72
CA ALA A 25 9.69 -13.73 -23.99
C ALA A 25 8.50 -14.70 -23.86
N ARG A 26 8.40 -15.43 -22.76
CA ARG A 26 7.29 -16.35 -22.50
C ARG A 26 5.98 -15.61 -22.19
N VAL A 27 6.02 -14.58 -21.34
CA VAL A 27 4.85 -13.80 -20.95
C VAL A 27 4.29 -13.06 -22.16
N CYS A 28 5.17 -12.37 -22.91
CA CYS A 28 4.77 -11.56 -24.05
C CYS A 28 4.71 -12.33 -25.38
N ASN A 29 4.99 -13.63 -25.36
CA ASN A 29 5.06 -14.50 -26.54
C ASN A 29 5.89 -13.89 -27.69
N CYS A 30 7.10 -13.44 -27.38
CA CYS A 30 8.03 -12.80 -28.33
C CYS A 30 9.38 -13.53 -28.42
N ASP A 31 10.23 -13.10 -29.35
CA ASP A 31 11.60 -13.61 -29.48
C ASP A 31 12.49 -13.09 -28.35
N PRO A 32 13.22 -13.96 -27.61
CA PRO A 32 14.14 -13.52 -26.58
C PRO A 32 15.41 -12.84 -27.10
N GLN A 33 15.80 -13.02 -28.38
CA GLN A 33 17.06 -12.46 -28.88
C GLN A 33 17.14 -10.92 -28.78
N PRO A 34 16.15 -10.14 -29.25
CA PRO A 34 16.14 -8.69 -29.07
C PRO A 34 16.27 -8.24 -27.61
N LEU A 35 15.69 -9.01 -26.67
CA LEU A 35 15.78 -8.73 -25.24
C LEU A 35 17.21 -8.95 -24.71
N LEU A 36 17.85 -10.05 -25.12
CA LEU A 36 19.22 -10.39 -24.74
C LEU A 36 20.24 -9.38 -25.30
N ASP A 37 19.95 -8.82 -26.48
CA ASP A 37 20.68 -7.69 -27.08
C ASP A 37 20.42 -6.34 -26.39
N ASP A 38 19.66 -6.35 -25.30
CA ASP A 38 19.31 -5.18 -24.48
C ASP A 38 18.47 -4.12 -25.19
N GLN A 39 17.71 -4.52 -26.22
CA GLN A 39 16.78 -3.61 -26.89
C GLN A 39 15.66 -3.18 -25.92
N PRO A 40 15.09 -1.97 -26.12
CA PRO A 40 13.95 -1.52 -25.33
C PRO A 40 12.77 -2.49 -25.43
N PHE A 41 12.06 -2.73 -24.32
CA PHE A 41 10.90 -3.61 -24.31
C PHE A 41 9.81 -3.16 -25.27
N SER A 42 9.59 -1.84 -25.38
CA SER A 42 8.64 -1.24 -26.33
C SER A 42 8.98 -1.51 -27.80
N SER A 43 10.21 -1.91 -28.11
CA SER A 43 10.67 -2.26 -29.46
C SER A 43 10.74 -3.77 -29.67
N ALA A 44 11.12 -4.52 -28.63
CA ALA A 44 11.21 -5.98 -28.67
C ALA A 44 9.86 -6.70 -28.50
N VAL A 45 8.86 -6.01 -27.93
CA VAL A 45 7.53 -6.54 -27.64
C VAL A 45 6.48 -5.69 -28.35
N GLU A 46 5.71 -6.29 -29.26
CA GLU A 46 4.73 -5.60 -30.11
C GLU A 46 3.57 -4.97 -29.30
N GLN A 47 3.20 -5.58 -28.18
CA GLN A 47 2.11 -5.13 -27.30
C GLN A 47 2.61 -4.89 -25.87
N PHE A 48 3.60 -4.01 -25.74
CA PHE A 48 4.14 -3.65 -24.43
C PHE A 48 3.22 -2.64 -23.72
N ASP A 49 2.24 -3.15 -22.97
CA ASP A 49 1.24 -2.37 -22.24
C ASP A 49 1.29 -2.63 -20.71
N SER A 50 0.42 -1.96 -19.95
CA SER A 50 0.38 -2.08 -18.49
C SER A 50 0.04 -3.50 -18.01
N LEU A 51 -0.72 -4.26 -18.80
CA LEU A 51 -1.06 -5.65 -18.46
C LEU A 51 0.16 -6.56 -18.64
N ALA A 52 0.87 -6.44 -19.76
CA ALA A 52 2.12 -7.15 -19.99
C ALA A 52 3.15 -6.85 -18.89
N VAL A 53 3.29 -5.58 -18.49
CA VAL A 53 4.15 -5.19 -17.36
C VAL A 53 3.75 -5.89 -16.07
N LEU A 54 2.45 -5.91 -15.73
CA LEU A 54 1.97 -6.58 -14.52
C LEU A 54 2.25 -8.09 -14.54
N GLU A 55 2.01 -8.75 -15.67
CA GLU A 55 2.27 -10.19 -15.80
C GLU A 55 3.76 -10.52 -15.68
N ILE A 56 4.64 -9.69 -16.23
CA ILE A 56 6.09 -9.82 -16.05
C ILE A 56 6.46 -9.73 -14.57
N LEU A 57 5.93 -8.73 -13.86
CA LEU A 57 6.19 -8.55 -12.41
C LEU A 57 5.71 -9.73 -11.58
N LEU A 58 4.51 -10.26 -11.87
CA LEU A 58 3.96 -11.42 -11.17
C LEU A 58 4.80 -12.70 -11.41
N GLU A 59 5.31 -12.89 -12.62
CA GLU A 59 6.15 -14.04 -12.92
C GLU A 59 7.57 -13.90 -12.31
N ILE A 60 8.07 -12.66 -12.18
CA ILE A 60 9.29 -12.35 -11.41
C ILE A 60 9.06 -12.65 -9.91
N GLU A 61 7.94 -12.22 -9.34
CA GLU A 61 7.58 -12.53 -7.95
C GLU A 61 7.56 -14.04 -7.70
N LYS A 62 6.90 -14.78 -8.59
CA LYS A 62 6.85 -16.25 -8.50
C LYS A 62 8.22 -16.92 -8.63
N THR A 63 9.12 -16.34 -9.43
CA THR A 63 10.44 -16.94 -9.70
C THR A 63 11.45 -16.60 -8.61
N TYR A 64 11.42 -15.38 -8.07
CA TYR A 64 12.44 -14.84 -7.18
C TYR A 64 11.93 -14.49 -5.78
N GLY A 65 10.62 -14.52 -5.53
CA GLY A 65 9.99 -14.17 -4.25
C GLY A 65 9.93 -12.67 -3.96
N ILE A 66 10.13 -11.82 -4.98
CA ILE A 66 10.07 -10.37 -4.83
C ILE A 66 8.63 -9.92 -4.99
N ASP A 67 7.98 -9.47 -3.93
CA ASP A 67 6.58 -9.04 -3.97
C ASP A 67 6.38 -7.94 -5.02
N THR A 68 5.34 -8.07 -5.85
CA THR A 68 5.00 -7.09 -6.89
C THR A 68 4.78 -5.69 -6.30
N ASP A 69 4.16 -5.59 -5.12
CA ASP A 69 3.98 -4.32 -4.40
C ASP A 69 5.31 -3.63 -4.03
N GLU A 70 6.40 -4.38 -3.90
CA GLU A 70 7.73 -3.80 -3.66
C GLU A 70 8.37 -3.29 -4.97
N MET A 71 8.02 -3.90 -6.10
CA MET A 71 8.47 -3.53 -7.45
C MET A 71 7.59 -2.46 -8.11
N LEU A 72 6.49 -2.06 -7.47
CA LEU A 72 5.70 -0.92 -7.90
C LEU A 72 6.10 0.33 -7.07
N PRO A 73 6.39 1.47 -7.70
CA PRO A 73 6.62 2.72 -6.98
C PRO A 73 5.35 3.12 -6.23
N VAL A 74 5.48 3.38 -4.94
CA VAL A 74 4.39 3.71 -4.01
C VAL A 74 4.11 5.23 -3.99
N ASP A 75 4.55 5.98 -5.00
CA ASP A 75 4.44 7.43 -4.98
C ASP A 75 3.00 7.87 -5.25
N GLU A 76 2.31 8.29 -4.19
CA GLU A 76 0.94 8.81 -4.22
C GLU A 76 0.84 10.14 -5.00
N GLU A 77 1.97 10.86 -5.19
CA GLU A 77 2.04 12.09 -6.00
C GLU A 77 2.25 11.81 -7.50
N ALA A 78 2.72 10.61 -7.86
CA ALA A 78 2.76 10.11 -9.23
C ALA A 78 1.39 9.54 -9.62
N GLY A 79 0.35 10.34 -9.45
CA GLY A 79 -1.04 9.96 -9.75
C GLY A 79 -1.14 9.31 -11.12
N ALA A 80 -1.56 8.05 -11.15
CA ALA A 80 -1.80 7.26 -12.36
C ALA A 80 -0.74 7.42 -13.47
N GLN A 81 0.55 7.56 -13.12
CA GLN A 81 1.60 7.42 -14.13
C GLN A 81 1.49 6.02 -14.72
N GLU A 82 1.44 5.95 -16.05
CA GLU A 82 1.24 4.69 -16.77
C GLU A 82 2.30 3.68 -16.32
N MET A 83 1.90 2.48 -15.89
CA MET A 83 2.82 1.44 -15.39
C MET A 83 3.98 1.17 -16.35
N THR A 84 3.78 1.38 -17.64
CA THR A 84 4.81 1.27 -18.69
C THR A 84 5.87 2.38 -18.64
N SER A 85 5.55 3.55 -18.11
CA SER A 85 6.48 4.69 -18.00
C SER A 85 7.42 4.59 -16.79
N ILE A 86 6.98 3.88 -15.75
CA ILE A 86 7.77 3.62 -14.54
C ILE A 86 8.52 2.29 -14.60
N PHE A 87 8.09 1.38 -15.48
CA PHE A 87 8.78 0.11 -15.68
C PHE A 87 10.14 0.33 -16.36
N PRO A 88 11.18 -0.45 -16.00
CA PRO A 88 12.49 -0.35 -16.63
C PRO A 88 12.42 -0.47 -18.15
N ALA A 89 13.26 0.27 -18.88
CA ALA A 89 13.17 0.34 -20.34
C ALA A 89 13.67 -0.93 -21.05
N ASN A 90 14.61 -1.68 -20.44
CA ASN A 90 15.25 -2.87 -21.00
C ASN A 90 15.75 -3.81 -19.89
N LEU A 91 16.37 -4.94 -20.25
CA LEU A 91 16.84 -5.94 -19.30
C LEU A 91 17.92 -5.42 -18.35
N SER A 92 18.91 -4.64 -18.82
CA SER A 92 19.90 -4.01 -17.93
C SER A 92 19.24 -3.18 -16.85
N ALA A 93 18.33 -2.28 -17.24
CA ALA A 93 17.63 -1.43 -16.29
C ALA A 93 16.74 -2.23 -15.33
N LEU A 94 16.15 -3.33 -15.79
CA LEU A 94 15.34 -4.21 -14.95
C LEU A 94 16.21 -4.96 -13.91
N ILE A 95 17.39 -5.41 -14.31
CA ILE A 95 18.35 -6.05 -13.40
C ILE A 95 18.79 -5.06 -12.31
N ASP A 96 19.21 -3.86 -12.72
CA ASP A 96 19.62 -2.81 -11.78
C ASP A 96 18.48 -2.48 -10.82
N TYR A 97 17.25 -2.33 -11.35
CA TYR A 97 16.06 -2.08 -10.57
C TYR A 97 15.78 -3.18 -9.53
N MET A 98 15.88 -4.46 -9.92
CA MET A 98 15.67 -5.57 -9.00
C MET A 98 16.72 -5.59 -7.88
N HIS A 99 17.98 -5.28 -8.19
CA HIS A 99 19.01 -5.14 -7.17
C HIS A 99 18.72 -3.98 -6.20
N ASP A 100 18.27 -2.84 -6.72
CA ASP A 100 17.86 -1.69 -5.90
C ASP A 100 16.68 -2.02 -4.97
N VAL A 101 15.65 -2.70 -5.49
CA VAL A 101 14.48 -3.11 -4.70
C VAL A 101 14.92 -4.01 -3.54
N ILE A 102 15.74 -5.02 -3.80
CA ILE A 102 16.26 -5.93 -2.76
C ILE A 102 17.11 -5.18 -1.74
N ALA A 103 18.00 -4.28 -2.19
CA ALA A 103 18.83 -3.48 -1.31
C ALA A 103 18.02 -2.54 -0.39
N GLN A 104 16.86 -2.07 -0.86
CA GLN A 104 15.98 -1.16 -0.11
C GLN A 104 15.02 -1.87 0.86
N ARG A 105 14.80 -3.17 0.72
CA ARG A 105 13.92 -3.96 1.61
C ARG A 105 14.08 -3.69 3.11
N PRO A 106 15.28 -3.74 3.70
CA PRO A 106 15.43 -3.51 5.14
C PRO A 106 14.96 -2.11 5.55
N ALA A 107 15.22 -1.09 4.73
CA ALA A 107 14.77 0.27 4.98
C ALA A 107 13.25 0.41 4.87
N ARG A 108 12.63 -0.19 3.84
CA ARG A 108 11.17 -0.19 3.66
C ARG A 108 10.45 -0.92 4.80
N GLN A 109 10.97 -2.07 5.23
CA GLN A 109 10.42 -2.80 6.38
C GLN A 109 10.54 -2.00 7.67
N ALA A 110 11.67 -1.34 7.91
CA ALA A 110 11.85 -0.47 9.08
C ALA A 110 10.85 0.69 9.08
N ALA A 111 10.63 1.32 7.92
CA ALA A 111 9.65 2.40 7.75
C ALA A 111 8.21 1.92 7.99
N MET A 112 7.83 0.76 7.43
CA MET A 112 6.52 0.13 7.65
C MET A 112 6.28 -0.18 9.13
N GLN A 113 7.25 -0.79 9.82
CA GLN A 113 7.16 -1.09 11.25
C GLN A 113 7.06 0.19 12.09
N ALA A 114 7.80 1.25 11.73
CA ALA A 114 7.70 2.54 12.40
C ALA A 114 6.30 3.15 12.26
N ARG A 115 5.71 3.09 11.06
CA ARG A 115 4.33 3.53 10.79
C ARG A 115 3.31 2.74 11.62
N ILE A 116 3.43 1.40 11.67
CA ILE A 116 2.53 0.55 12.47
C ILE A 116 2.66 0.90 13.96
N ARG A 117 3.88 1.06 14.50
CA ARG A 117 4.09 1.48 15.89
C ARG A 117 3.50 2.86 16.17
N GLN A 118 3.59 3.80 15.23
CA GLN A 118 3.01 5.13 15.38
C GLN A 118 1.47 5.09 15.35
N ALA A 119 0.87 4.27 14.49
CA ALA A 119 -0.58 4.06 14.44
C ALA A 119 -1.11 3.42 15.75
N GLN A 120 -0.41 2.40 16.27
CA GLN A 120 -0.75 1.76 17.56
C GLN A 120 -0.64 2.73 18.73
N ARG A 121 0.35 3.63 18.73
CA ARG A 121 0.47 4.69 19.75
C ARG A 121 -0.68 5.70 19.69
N LYS A 122 -1.13 6.08 18.48
CA LYS A 122 -2.27 6.99 18.30
C LYS A 122 -3.61 6.36 18.72
N ALA A 123 -3.79 5.06 18.51
CA ALA A 123 -5.00 4.33 18.92
C ALA A 123 -5.05 3.99 20.43
N GLY A 124 -3.93 4.13 21.15
CA GLY A 124 -3.80 3.77 22.57
C GLY A 124 -4.02 4.90 23.58
N THR A 125 -4.62 6.04 23.19
CA THR A 125 -5.02 7.07 24.17
C THR A 125 -6.47 6.78 24.60
N PRO A 126 -6.72 6.19 25.79
CA PRO A 126 -8.08 6.13 26.31
C PRO A 126 -8.59 7.58 26.53
N PRO A 127 -9.88 7.87 26.30
CA PRO A 127 -10.44 9.11 26.79
C PRO A 127 -10.26 9.12 28.31
N SER A 128 -9.58 10.14 28.84
CA SER A 128 -9.50 10.36 30.28
C SER A 128 -10.92 10.43 30.83
N ASP A 129 -11.24 9.42 31.65
CA ASP A 129 -12.33 9.42 32.60
C ASP A 129 -12.03 10.52 33.63
N ASP A 130 -12.63 11.70 33.42
CA ASP A 130 -12.65 12.78 34.43
C ASP A 130 -14.05 12.78 35.08
N GLY A 131 -14.22 11.84 36.01
CA GLY A 131 -14.59 12.11 37.40
C GLY A 131 -15.84 12.94 37.75
N HIS A 132 -16.80 12.24 38.39
CA HIS A 132 -17.69 12.65 39.51
C HIS A 132 -18.78 13.73 39.25
N ALA A 133 -20.04 13.53 39.64
CA ALA A 133 -20.49 13.09 40.96
C ALA A 133 -21.86 12.36 40.97
N PRO A 134 -22.14 11.52 42.00
CA PRO A 134 -23.46 10.94 42.23
C PRO A 134 -24.39 11.95 42.92
N ILE A 135 -25.57 12.22 42.37
CA ILE A 135 -26.60 12.99 43.09
C ILE A 135 -27.49 12.03 43.88
N GLU A 136 -27.36 12.19 45.19
CA GLU A 136 -28.02 11.52 46.30
C GLU A 136 -29.54 11.74 46.31
N THR A 137 -30.28 10.65 46.55
CA THR A 137 -31.73 10.63 46.76
C THR A 137 -32.09 11.26 48.13
N ARG A 138 -32.81 12.39 48.16
CA ARG A 138 -33.45 12.86 49.40
C ARG A 138 -34.72 13.67 49.13
N GLY A 139 -35.87 13.14 49.58
CA GLY A 139 -37.16 13.81 49.52
C GLY A 139 -37.37 14.89 50.59
N ARG A 140 -38.32 15.80 50.31
CA ARG A 140 -39.23 16.57 51.20
C ARG A 140 -39.94 17.60 50.30
N GLN A 141 -41.26 17.50 50.08
CA GLN A 141 -42.36 18.03 50.90
C GLN A 141 -42.90 19.37 50.33
N ALA A 142 -44.22 19.42 50.08
CA ALA A 142 -45.01 20.57 49.59
C ALA A 142 -45.09 21.71 50.62
N PRO A 143 -45.56 22.92 50.24
CA PRO A 143 -47.00 23.27 50.28
C PRO A 143 -47.46 24.16 49.08
N ASP A 144 -48.67 23.98 48.55
CA ASP A 144 -49.95 24.67 48.87
C ASP A 144 -50.01 26.19 48.53
N THR A 145 -50.88 26.47 47.55
CA THR A 145 -51.62 27.66 47.04
C THR A 145 -51.75 28.93 47.90
N PRO A 146 -52.12 30.14 47.35
CA PRO A 146 -53.40 30.47 46.66
C PRO A 146 -53.24 31.34 45.37
N ASP A 147 -54.10 31.22 44.35
CA ASP A 147 -55.43 31.85 44.16
C ASP A 147 -55.45 33.38 43.96
N SER A 148 -55.78 33.79 42.73
CA SER A 148 -56.39 35.07 42.26
C SER A 148 -56.05 35.19 40.76
N GLY A 149 -56.93 35.06 39.77
CA GLY A 149 -58.31 35.47 39.68
C GLY A 149 -58.42 36.61 38.65
N GLN A 150 -58.62 36.29 37.36
CA GLN A 150 -59.47 37.04 36.41
C GLN A 150 -59.36 36.51 34.96
N ARG A 151 -60.44 35.86 34.52
CA ARG A 151 -61.00 35.88 33.14
C ARG A 151 -61.89 37.16 33.02
N PRO A 152 -62.47 37.57 31.87
CA PRO A 152 -62.53 37.00 30.50
C PRO A 152 -62.41 38.14 29.42
N PRO A 153 -63.13 38.20 28.26
CA PRO A 153 -63.42 37.25 27.17
C PRO A 153 -63.08 37.77 25.73
N HIS A 154 -63.22 36.88 24.73
CA HIS A 154 -63.72 37.04 23.34
C HIS A 154 -63.23 38.22 22.46
N GLN A 155 -62.52 37.92 21.36
CA GLN A 155 -63.03 37.79 19.96
C GLN A 155 -63.33 39.15 19.28
N PRO A 156 -63.16 39.26 17.94
CA PRO A 156 -64.08 38.66 16.95
C PRO A 156 -63.50 37.51 16.12
#